data_AF-A0A7Y0K8Z1-F1
#
_entry.id   AF-A0A7Y0K8Z1-F1
#
_cell.length_a   1.000
_cell.length_b   1.000
_cell.length_c   1.000
_cell.angle_alpha   90.00
_cell.angle_beta   90.00
_cell.angle_gamma   90.00
#
_symmetry.space_group_name_H-M   'P 1'
#
loop_
_entity.id
_entity.type
_entity.pdbx_description
1 polymer ?
#
loop_
_entity_poly.entity_id
_entity_poly.type
_entity_poly.pdbx_seq_one_letter_code
_entity_poly.pdbx_strand_id
1 'polypeptide(L)'
;MEFVKILFSAVLLFAIFGTINDSIIKMITGVSFPNAQFLDGKQALSGLFILQYIGFALIYFVIYKNYLSFIGFMKNKQRKKLPPIWSKYLVLFGIVFILVFYIVLLVY
;
A
#
# COMPACT_ATOMS: atom_id res chain seq x y z
N MET A 1 19.75 10.74 -9.34
CA MET A 1 19.15 11.35 -8.13
C MET A 1 17.64 11.10 -8.02
N GLU A 2 16.82 11.40 -9.02
CA GLU A 2 15.35 11.19 -8.91
C GLU A 2 14.95 9.73 -8.73
N PHE A 3 15.52 8.82 -9.50
CA PHE A 3 15.26 7.38 -9.35
C PHE A 3 15.60 6.89 -7.93
N VAL A 4 16.71 7.35 -7.36
CA VAL A 4 17.12 7.02 -5.98
C VAL A 4 16.08 7.53 -4.98
N LYS A 5 15.50 8.72 -5.18
CA LYS A 5 14.45 9.26 -4.30
C LYS A 5 13.15 8.45 -4.41
N ILE A 6 12.77 8.03 -5.62
CA ILE A 6 11.61 7.15 -5.85
C ILE A 6 11.81 5.81 -5.17
N LEU A 7 13.00 5.22 -5.36
CA LEU A 7 13.35 3.94 -4.78
C LEU A 7 13.35 4.04 -3.25
N PHE A 8 13.96 5.10 -2.69
CA PHE A 8 13.96 5.35 -1.25
C PHE A 8 12.55 5.56 -0.70
N SER A 9 11.70 6.35 -1.36
CA SER A 9 10.30 6.51 -0.92
C SER A 9 9.51 5.22 -1.02
N ALA A 10 9.74 4.41 -2.05
CA ALA A 10 9.10 3.11 -2.22
C ALA A 10 9.52 2.17 -1.10
N VAL A 11 10.82 2.06 -0.81
CA VAL A 11 11.36 1.22 0.26
C VAL A 11 10.83 1.67 1.63
N LEU A 12 10.85 2.98 1.91
CA LEU A 12 10.36 3.51 3.18
C LEU A 12 8.86 3.24 3.38
N LEU A 13 8.04 3.55 2.38
CA LEU A 13 6.59 3.32 2.47
C LEU A 13 6.25 1.82 2.46
N PHE A 14 6.99 1.00 1.73
CA PHE A 14 6.84 -0.46 1.78
C PHE A 14 7.20 -1.01 3.16
N ALA A 15 8.27 -0.53 3.79
CA ALA A 15 8.63 -0.92 5.14
C ALA A 15 7.56 -0.50 6.17
N ILE A 16 7.05 0.73 6.08
CA ILE A 16 5.98 1.23 6.96
C ILE A 16 4.70 0.42 6.77
N PHE A 17 4.18 0.32 5.54
CA PHE A 17 2.96 -0.43 5.27
C PHE A 17 3.13 -1.93 5.56
N GLY A 18 4.30 -2.50 5.26
CA GLY A 18 4.62 -3.89 5.56
C GLY A 18 4.62 -4.17 7.06
N THR A 19 5.23 -3.30 7.86
CA THR A 19 5.26 -3.43 9.34
C THR A 19 3.86 -3.27 9.93
N ILE A 20 3.08 -2.30 9.44
CA ILE A 20 1.69 -2.10 9.88
C ILE A 20 0.85 -3.33 9.50
N ASN A 21 0.99 -3.83 8.27
CA ASN A 21 0.27 -5.01 7.80
C ASN A 21 0.61 -6.24 8.64
N ASP A 22 1.90 -6.51 8.87
CA ASP A 22 2.36 -7.62 9.69
C ASP A 22 1.82 -7.51 11.13
N SER A 23 1.85 -6.32 11.72
CA SER A 23 1.32 -6.09 13.06
C SER A 23 -0.18 -6.39 13.16
N ILE A 24 -0.96 -5.98 12.15
CA ILE A 24 -2.41 -6.25 12.09
C ILE A 24 -2.67 -7.74 11.88
N ILE A 25 -1.96 -8.38 10.95
CA ILE A 25 -2.10 -9.82 10.70
C ILE A 25 -1.74 -10.62 11.94
N LYS A 26 -0.65 -10.28 12.63
CA LYS A 26 -0.23 -10.92 13.90
C LYS A 26 -1.27 -10.73 15.00
N MET A 27 -1.90 -9.56 15.07
CA MET A 27 -2.98 -9.30 16.02
C MET A 27 -4.21 -10.18 15.75
N ILE A 28 -4.53 -10.46 14.48
CA ILE A 28 -5.72 -11.26 14.11
C ILE A 28 -5.42 -12.76 14.19
N THR A 29 -4.27 -13.20 13.68
CA THR A 29 -3.95 -14.61 13.42
C THR A 29 -2.96 -15.22 14.42
N GLY A 30 -2.29 -14.40 15.23
CA GLY A 30 -1.21 -14.82 16.13
C GLY A 30 0.13 -15.10 15.43
N VAL A 31 0.19 -15.08 14.09
CA VAL A 31 1.40 -15.36 13.31
C VAL A 31 1.92 -14.10 12.62
N SER A 32 3.26 -13.97 12.55
CA SER A 32 3.94 -12.87 11.87
C SER A 32 4.69 -13.36 10.63
N PHE A 33 4.85 -12.48 9.65
CA PHE A 33 5.69 -12.67 8.49
C PHE A 33 7.13 -13.07 8.92
N PRO A 34 7.81 -14.00 8.21
CA PRO A 34 7.41 -14.62 6.94
C PRO A 34 6.48 -15.83 7.08
N ASN A 35 5.92 -16.11 8.26
CA ASN A 35 4.98 -17.21 8.43
C ASN A 35 3.62 -16.85 7.79
N ALA A 36 3.37 -17.43 6.60
CA ALA A 36 2.14 -17.25 5.83
C ALA A 36 1.14 -18.41 6.00
N GLN A 37 1.26 -19.22 7.05
CA GLN A 37 0.37 -20.36 7.32
C GLN A 37 -1.11 -20.00 7.34
N PHE A 38 -1.45 -18.76 7.69
CA PHE A 38 -2.84 -18.27 7.64
C PHE A 38 -3.43 -18.26 6.22
N LEU A 39 -2.60 -18.36 5.18
CA LEU A 39 -3.00 -18.47 3.77
C LEU A 39 -3.04 -19.91 3.25
N ASP A 40 -2.51 -20.89 3.99
CA ASP A 40 -2.39 -22.27 3.51
C ASP A 40 -3.76 -22.89 3.22
N GLY A 41 -3.94 -23.39 2.00
CA GLY A 41 -5.21 -23.97 1.54
C GLY A 41 -6.34 -22.96 1.30
N LYS A 42 -6.16 -21.66 1.61
CA LYS A 42 -7.19 -20.61 1.49
C LYS A 42 -6.98 -19.75 0.24
N GLN A 43 -7.21 -20.31 -0.96
CA GLN A 43 -6.98 -19.62 -2.25
C GLN A 43 -7.65 -18.23 -2.36
N ALA A 44 -8.88 -18.10 -1.87
CA ALA A 44 -9.61 -16.82 -1.87
C ALA A 44 -8.90 -15.76 -1.01
N LEU A 45 -8.39 -16.15 0.16
CA LEU A 45 -7.67 -15.26 1.06
C LEU A 45 -6.33 -14.81 0.47
N SER A 46 -5.62 -15.71 -0.22
CA SER A 46 -4.40 -15.38 -0.97
C SER A 46 -4.66 -14.37 -2.09
N GLY A 47 -5.78 -14.50 -2.80
CA GLY A 47 -6.20 -13.52 -3.80
C GLY A 47 -6.46 -12.14 -3.19
N LEU A 48 -7.14 -12.09 -2.04
CA LEU A 48 -7.38 -10.85 -1.30
C LEU A 48 -6.09 -10.24 -0.74
N PHE A 49 -5.14 -11.08 -0.32
CA PHE A 49 -3.83 -10.64 0.14
C PHE A 49 -3.07 -9.92 -0.99
N ILE A 50 -3.08 -10.46 -2.21
CA ILE A 50 -2.49 -9.78 -3.38
C ILE A 50 -3.24 -8.46 -3.66
N LEU A 51 -4.57 -8.46 -3.59
CA LEU A 51 -5.39 -7.28 -3.81
C LEU A 51 -5.08 -6.17 -2.79
N GLN A 52 -4.78 -6.53 -1.55
CA GLN A 52 -4.32 -5.60 -0.51
C GLN A 52 -3.01 -4.91 -0.91
N TYR A 53 -2.02 -5.64 -1.43
CA TYR A 53 -0.76 -5.04 -1.91
C TYR A 53 -0.97 -4.11 -3.11
N ILE A 54 -1.92 -4.45 -4.01
CA ILE A 54 -2.34 -3.52 -5.06
C ILE A 54 -2.91 -2.25 -4.43
N GLY A 55 -3.73 -2.37 -3.38
CA GLY A 55 -4.23 -1.23 -2.62
C GLY A 55 -3.13 -0.35 -2.02
N PHE A 56 -2.11 -0.95 -1.40
CA PHE A 56 -0.93 -0.21 -0.92
C PHE A 56 -0.19 0.51 -2.05
N ALA A 57 -0.02 -0.14 -3.21
CA ALA A 57 0.63 0.46 -4.37
C ALA A 57 -0.14 1.67 -4.93
N LEU A 58 -1.48 1.62 -4.94
CA LEU A 58 -2.33 2.74 -5.35
C LEU A 58 -2.17 3.94 -4.40
N ILE A 59 -2.22 3.70 -3.09
CA ILE A 59 -2.02 4.74 -2.08
C ILE A 59 -0.61 5.33 -2.19
N TYR A 60 0.41 4.48 -2.33
CA TYR A 60 1.79 4.90 -2.57
C TYR A 60 1.90 5.81 -3.79
N PHE A 61 1.29 5.42 -4.92
CA PHE A 61 1.32 6.21 -6.15
C PHE A 61 0.73 7.61 -5.96
N VAL A 62 -0.39 7.71 -5.25
CA VAL A 62 -1.03 9.00 -4.93
C VAL A 62 -0.14 9.84 -4.02
N ILE A 63 0.42 9.24 -2.96
CA ILE A 63 1.34 9.93 -2.03
C ILE A 63 2.57 10.45 -2.80
N TYR A 64 3.15 9.59 -3.62
CA TYR A 64 4.32 9.91 -4.42
C TYR A 64 4.03 11.07 -5.39
N LYS A 65 2.96 10.98 -6.18
CA LYS A 65 2.61 12.00 -7.18
C LYS A 65 2.21 13.34 -6.58
N ASN A 66 1.52 13.34 -5.43
CA ASN A 66 0.94 14.57 -4.88
C ASN A 66 1.79 15.25 -3.79
N TYR A 67 2.54 14.49 -3.00
CA TYR A 67 3.27 15.01 -1.83
C TYR A 67 4.79 14.87 -1.99
N LEU A 68 5.29 13.67 -2.29
CA LEU A 68 6.75 13.43 -2.33
C LEU A 68 7.41 13.97 -3.61
N SER A 69 6.69 13.97 -4.74
CA SER A 69 7.14 14.55 -6.00
C SER A 69 7.44 16.06 -5.89
N PHE A 70 6.97 16.74 -4.84
CA PHE A 70 7.15 18.18 -4.64
C PHE A 70 8.38 18.53 -3.77
N ILE A 71 8.86 17.59 -2.95
CA ILE A 71 9.94 17.81 -1.98
C ILE A 71 11.33 17.83 -2.65
N GLY A 72 11.41 17.53 -3.94
CA GLY A 72 12.66 17.55 -4.70
C GLY A 72 12.78 18.72 -5.68
N PHE A 73 13.09 19.93 -5.20
CA PHE A 73 13.94 20.95 -5.86
C PHE A 73 13.88 21.09 -7.41
N MET A 74 12.74 20.84 -8.07
CA MET A 74 12.55 21.17 -9.48
C MET A 74 12.02 22.59 -9.57
N LYS A 75 12.96 23.54 -9.62
CA LYS A 75 12.65 24.95 -9.84
C LYS A 75 12.08 25.25 -11.24
N ASN A 76 11.86 24.25 -12.13
CA ASN A 76 11.58 24.58 -13.54
C ASN A 76 10.82 23.57 -14.43
N LYS A 77 10.17 22.52 -13.91
CA LYS A 77 9.22 21.74 -14.71
C LYS A 77 7.91 21.57 -13.94
N GLN A 78 6.84 22.14 -14.47
CA GLN A 78 5.47 22.03 -13.95
C GLN A 78 5.05 20.55 -13.90
N ARG A 79 5.47 19.80 -12.87
CA ARG A 79 4.92 18.48 -12.59
C ARG A 79 3.50 18.69 -12.07
N LYS A 80 2.52 18.45 -12.93
CA LYS A 80 1.10 18.51 -12.58
C LYS A 80 0.81 17.44 -11.53
N LYS A 81 0.24 17.86 -10.40
CA LYS A 81 -0.39 16.97 -9.42
C LYS A 81 -1.46 16.12 -10.11
N LEU A 82 -1.77 14.95 -9.56
CA LEU A 82 -2.95 14.22 -10.03
C LEU A 82 -4.19 15.10 -9.82
N PRO A 83 -5.16 15.07 -10.74
CA PRO A 83 -6.45 15.70 -10.49
C PRO A 83 -7.04 15.19 -9.17
N PRO A 84 -7.71 16.04 -8.38
CA PRO A 84 -8.21 15.69 -7.06
C PRO A 84 -9.20 14.52 -7.12
N ILE A 85 -9.98 14.43 -8.21
CA ILE A 85 -10.91 13.34 -8.49
C ILE A 85 -10.19 11.98 -8.59
N TRP A 86 -9.13 11.88 -9.41
CA TRP A 86 -8.36 10.65 -9.56
C TRP A 86 -7.66 10.26 -8.25
N SER A 87 -7.09 11.24 -7.54
CA SER A 87 -6.47 11.01 -6.25
C SER A 87 -7.46 10.42 -5.24
N LYS A 88 -8.69 10.95 -5.20
CA LYS A 88 -9.76 10.46 -4.33
C LYS A 88 -10.15 9.02 -4.68
N TYR A 89 -10.39 8.72 -5.96
CA TYR A 89 -10.76 7.36 -6.37
C TYR A 89 -9.67 6.35 -6.10
N LEU A 90 -8.41 6.65 -6.43
CA LEU A 90 -7.30 5.72 -6.19
C LEU A 90 -7.08 5.44 -4.71
N VAL A 91 -7.21 6.47 -3.85
CA VAL A 91 -7.16 6.29 -2.40
C VAL A 91 -8.36 5.48 -1.91
N LEU A 92 -9.58 5.77 -2.38
CA LEU A 92 -10.78 5.05 -1.99
C LEU A 92 -10.70 3.57 -2.36
N PHE A 93 -10.34 3.24 -3.61
CA PHE A 93 -10.15 1.86 -4.05
C PHE A 93 -9.03 1.18 -3.27
N GLY A 94 -7.91 1.88 -3.00
CA GLY A 94 -6.83 1.34 -2.19
C GLY A 94 -7.28 0.99 -0.78
N ILE A 95 -8.02 1.87 -0.11
CA ILE A 95 -8.58 1.63 1.23
C ILE A 95 -9.55 0.45 1.20
N VAL A 96 -10.46 0.40 0.22
CA VAL A 96 -11.43 -0.70 0.10
C VAL A 96 -10.72 -2.04 -0.06
N PHE A 97 -9.71 -2.13 -0.93
CA PHE A 97 -8.94 -3.37 -1.11
C PHE A 97 -8.24 -3.83 0.16
N ILE A 98 -7.69 -2.88 0.92
CA ILE A 98 -7.02 -3.18 2.20
C ILE A 98 -8.04 -3.66 3.25
N LEU A 99 -9.17 -2.97 3.37
CA LEU A 99 -10.20 -3.30 4.36
C LEU A 99 -10.87 -4.64 4.06
N VAL A 100 -11.19 -4.93 2.79
CA VAL A 100 -11.83 -6.20 2.41
C VAL A 100 -10.96 -7.38 2.83
N PHE A 101 -9.64 -7.32 2.64
CA PHE A 101 -8.74 -8.37 3.11
C PHE A 101 -8.85 -8.56 4.64
N TYR A 102 -8.73 -7.50 5.43
CA TYR A 102 -8.79 -7.62 6.89
C TYR A 102 -10.16 -8.07 7.41
N ILE A 103 -11.26 -7.62 6.79
CA ILE A 103 -12.61 -8.05 7.16
C ILE A 103 -12.75 -9.55 6.92
N VAL A 104 -12.32 -10.04 5.76
CA VAL A 104 -12.39 -11.48 5.47
C VAL A 104 -11.46 -12.26 6.39
N LEU A 105 -10.25 -11.76 6.68
CA LEU A 105 -9.31 -12.38 7.60
C LEU A 105 -9.86 -12.48 9.04
N LEU A 106 -10.66 -11.51 9.49
CA LEU A 106 -11.29 -11.51 10.82
C LEU A 106 -12.44 -12.52 10.96
N VAL A 107 -13.12 -12.83 9.85
CA VAL A 107 -14.29 -13.72 9.85
C VAL A 107 -13.88 -15.19 9.66
N TYR A 108 -12.68 -15.44 9.12
CA TYR A 108 -12.16 -16.77 8.76
C TYR A 108 -11.23 -17.39 9.79
#